data_AF-A0A4P7Z2M8-F1
#
_entry.id   AF-A0A4P7Z2M8-F1
#
_cell.length_a   1.000
_cell.length_b   1.000
_cell.length_c   1.000
_cell.angle_alpha   90.00
_cell.angle_beta   90.00
_cell.angle_gamma   90.00
#
_symmetry.space_group_name_H-M   'P 1'
#
loop_
_entity.id
_entity.type
_entity.pdbx_description
1 polymer ?
#
loop_
_entity_poly.entity_id
_entity_poly.type
_entity_poly.pdbx_seq_one_letter_code
_entity_poly.pdbx_strand_id
1 'polypeptide(L)'
;MLDQIMRPIATVIADGLYDGDPIYRTVVAHSPVAAVIIPPRSTAVPSDTADTTPSQRDRHIQLINERGRLGWQRAVRYGRRSLGEVAMLRYKQLIGRGLHARTLPTQKVEARVGCQVLNIMTGLRMPVSRKVV
;
A
#
# COMPACT_ATOMS: atom_id res chain seq x y z
N MET A 1 12.89 -0.21 -6.53
CA MET A 1 11.95 0.78 -5.92
C MET A 1 11.90 0.61 -4.40
N LEU A 2 11.82 -0.63 -3.90
CA LEU A 2 11.92 -0.88 -2.45
C LEU A 2 13.32 -0.60 -1.89
N ASP A 3 14.35 -0.66 -2.73
CA ASP A 3 15.78 -0.43 -2.40
C ASP A 3 16.09 0.91 -1.69
N GLN A 4 15.15 1.85 -1.70
CA GLN A 4 15.29 3.13 -0.97
C GLN A 4 14.81 3.03 0.50
N ILE A 5 14.19 1.92 0.88
CA ILE A 5 13.65 1.65 2.22
C ILE A 5 14.59 0.68 2.91
N MET A 6 15.63 1.19 3.57
CA MET A 6 16.66 0.34 4.20
C MET A 6 16.18 -0.55 5.35
N ARG A 7 14.94 -0.35 5.82
CA ARG A 7 14.35 -1.08 6.96
C ARG A 7 13.36 -2.14 6.48
N PRO A 8 13.22 -3.26 7.21
CA PRO A 8 12.20 -4.25 6.91
C PRO A 8 10.79 -3.64 6.89
N ILE A 9 10.01 -4.04 5.89
CA ILE A 9 8.60 -3.64 5.74
C ILE A 9 7.73 -4.71 6.40
N ALA A 10 6.89 -4.31 7.35
CA ALA A 10 5.97 -5.25 8.01
C ALA A 10 4.76 -5.60 7.13
N THR A 11 4.26 -4.64 6.34
CA THR A 11 3.05 -4.82 5.53
C THR A 11 3.09 -3.95 4.28
N VAL A 12 2.70 -4.53 3.16
CA VAL A 12 2.47 -3.85 1.88
C VAL A 12 0.99 -3.97 1.55
N ILE A 13 0.31 -2.85 1.30
CA ILE A 13 -1.10 -2.82 0.88
C ILE A 13 -1.17 -2.11 -0.47
N ALA A 14 -1.80 -2.73 -1.47
CA ALA A 14 -1.89 -2.15 -2.82
C ALA A 14 -3.20 -2.52 -3.53
N ASP A 15 -3.43 -1.92 -4.71
CA ASP A 15 -4.58 -2.23 -5.56
C ASP A 15 -4.50 -3.62 -6.16
N GLY A 16 -5.66 -4.20 -6.48
CA GLY A 16 -5.72 -5.48 -7.22
C GLY A 16 -5.06 -5.43 -8.61
N LEU A 17 -4.76 -4.24 -9.14
CA LEU A 17 -3.91 -4.11 -10.33
C LEU A 17 -2.50 -4.67 -10.09
N TYR A 18 -2.00 -4.58 -8.86
CA TYR A 18 -0.73 -5.13 -8.41
C TYR A 18 -0.80 -6.60 -7.97
N ASP A 19 -1.94 -7.28 -8.16
CA ASP A 19 -2.07 -8.72 -7.91
C ASP A 19 -1.35 -9.52 -9.00
N GLY A 20 -0.02 -9.57 -8.93
CA GLY A 20 0.83 -10.31 -9.85
C GLY A 20 2.07 -10.84 -9.15
N ASP A 21 2.52 -12.02 -9.56
CA ASP A 21 3.67 -12.73 -8.97
C ASP A 21 4.94 -11.85 -8.83
N PRO A 22 5.33 -11.01 -9.82
CA PRO A 22 6.51 -10.16 -9.68
C PRO A 22 6.46 -9.22 -8.48
N ILE A 23 5.27 -8.77 -8.07
CA ILE A 23 5.10 -7.88 -6.91
C ILE A 23 5.35 -8.65 -5.62
N TYR A 24 4.75 -9.82 -5.45
CA TYR A 24 4.98 -10.67 -4.28
C TYR A 24 6.45 -11.05 -4.14
N ARG A 25 7.09 -11.50 -5.22
CA ARG A 25 8.52 -11.83 -5.24
C ARG A 25 9.40 -10.65 -4.85
N THR A 26 9.12 -9.46 -5.40
CA THR A 26 9.86 -8.24 -5.11
C THR A 26 9.75 -7.86 -3.62
N VAL A 27 8.55 -7.97 -3.04
CA VAL A 27 8.34 -7.69 -1.61
C VAL A 27 9.06 -8.72 -0.74
N VAL A 28 8.95 -10.02 -1.04
CA VAL A 28 9.61 -11.08 -0.27
C VAL A 28 11.13 -10.96 -0.34
N ALA A 29 11.69 -10.64 -1.51
CA ALA A 29 13.14 -10.45 -1.67
C ALA A 29 13.68 -9.29 -0.80
N HIS A 30 12.90 -8.22 -0.66
CA HIS A 30 13.27 -7.08 0.19
C HIS A 30 12.94 -7.30 1.67
N SER A 31 11.84 -7.98 1.97
CA SER A 31 11.29 -8.14 3.32
C SER A 31 10.56 -9.48 3.42
N PRO A 32 11.27 -10.58 3.77
CA PRO A 32 10.74 -11.95 3.70
C PRO A 32 9.48 -12.20 4.54
N VAL A 33 9.35 -11.47 5.65
CA VAL A 33 8.23 -11.60 6.59
C VAL A 33 7.10 -10.59 6.35
N ALA A 34 7.18 -9.78 5.30
CA ALA A 34 6.18 -8.77 5.01
C ALA A 34 4.82 -9.41 4.65
N ALA A 35 3.74 -8.93 5.27
CA ALA A 35 2.39 -9.26 4.83
C ALA A 35 2.06 -8.46 3.56
N VAL A 36 1.76 -9.16 2.46
CA VAL A 36 1.33 -8.56 1.19
C VAL A 36 -0.18 -8.65 1.10
N ILE A 37 -0.85 -7.51 1.21
CA ILE A 37 -2.31 -7.39 1.24
C ILE A 37 -2.76 -6.70 -0.03
N ILE A 38 -2.94 -7.51 -1.06
CA ILE A 38 -3.40 -7.07 -2.37
C ILE A 38 -4.66 -7.88 -2.68
N PRO A 39 -5.79 -7.23 -3.01
CA PRO A 39 -7.01 -7.96 -3.27
C PRO A 39 -6.85 -8.75 -4.57
N PRO A 40 -6.97 -10.09 -4.54
CA PRO A 40 -6.93 -10.89 -5.76
C PRO A 40 -7.95 -10.41 -6.78
N ARG A 41 -7.59 -10.51 -8.07
CA ARG A 41 -8.52 -10.23 -9.17
C ARG A 41 -9.69 -11.22 -9.13
N SER A 42 -10.84 -10.86 -9.71
CA SER A 42 -12.00 -11.75 -9.76
C SER A 42 -11.74 -13.06 -10.52
N THR A 43 -10.76 -13.06 -11.43
CA THR A 43 -10.32 -14.22 -12.21
C THR A 43 -9.12 -14.94 -11.59
N ALA A 44 -8.73 -14.60 -10.35
CA ALA A 44 -7.59 -15.21 -9.70
C ALA A 44 -7.89 -16.67 -9.35
N VAL A 45 -7.02 -17.57 -9.78
CA VAL A 45 -7.03 -18.99 -9.40
C VAL A 45 -5.91 -19.27 -8.39
N PRO A 46 -6.11 -20.24 -7.46
CA PRO A 46 -5.03 -20.73 -6.61
C PRO A 46 -3.87 -21.31 -7.42
N SER A 47 -2.67 -21.30 -6.84
CA SER A 47 -1.50 -21.99 -7.41
C SER A 47 -1.61 -23.52 -7.27
N ASP A 48 -0.81 -24.25 -8.05
CA ASP A 48 -0.76 -25.72 -8.01
C ASP A 48 -0.36 -26.27 -6.63
N THR A 49 0.32 -25.46 -5.81
CA THR A 49 0.76 -25.83 -4.45
C THR A 49 -0.17 -25.30 -3.36
N ALA A 50 -1.32 -24.71 -3.71
CA ALA A 50 -2.22 -24.06 -2.75
C ALA A 50 -2.72 -24.99 -1.64
N ASP A 51 -2.86 -26.28 -1.91
CA ASP A 51 -3.36 -27.28 -0.94
C ASP A 51 -2.27 -27.78 0.02
N THR A 52 -1.00 -27.71 -0.37
CA THR A 52 0.12 -28.24 0.42
C THR A 52 0.96 -27.13 1.05
N THR A 53 1.36 -26.13 0.26
CA THR A 53 2.18 -25.00 0.67
C THR A 53 1.59 -23.70 0.10
N PRO A 54 0.47 -23.21 0.66
CA PRO A 54 -0.19 -22.03 0.12
C PRO A 54 0.70 -20.79 0.22
N SER A 55 0.75 -20.02 -0.87
CA SER A 55 1.35 -18.68 -0.88
C SER A 55 0.48 -17.67 -0.10
N GLN A 56 0.97 -16.46 0.12
CA GLN A 56 0.12 -15.39 0.69
C GLN A 56 -1.09 -15.08 -0.20
N ARG A 57 -0.89 -15.16 -1.53
CA ARG A 57 -1.95 -14.95 -2.51
C ARG A 57 -3.01 -16.04 -2.46
N ASP A 58 -2.60 -17.30 -2.34
CA ASP A 58 -3.53 -18.44 -2.24
C ASP A 58 -4.40 -18.33 -0.98
N ARG A 59 -3.80 -17.95 0.15
CA ARG A 59 -4.55 -17.69 1.40
C ARG A 59 -5.58 -16.58 1.22
N HIS A 60 -5.28 -15.53 0.45
CA HIS A 60 -6.27 -14.47 0.16
C HIS A 60 -7.40 -14.98 -0.71
N ILE A 61 -7.13 -15.81 -1.72
CA ILE A 61 -8.14 -16.41 -2.59
C ILE A 61 -9.06 -17.34 -1.78
N GLN A 62 -8.48 -18.24 -0.98
CA GLN A 62 -9.22 -19.13 -0.08
C GLN A 62 -10.12 -18.35 0.88
N LEU A 63 -9.57 -17.33 1.55
CA LEU A 63 -10.33 -16.50 2.49
C LEU A 63 -11.47 -15.71 1.82
N ILE A 64 -11.30 -15.29 0.56
CA ILE A 64 -12.37 -14.68 -0.23
C ILE A 64 -13.46 -15.71 -0.57
N ASN A 65 -13.08 -16.93 -0.94
CA ASN A 65 -14.05 -17.99 -1.23
C ASN A 65 -14.86 -18.38 0.03
N GLU A 66 -14.21 -18.42 1.19
CA GLU A 66 -14.86 -18.77 2.47
C GLU A 66 -15.76 -17.66 3.03
N ARG A 67 -15.31 -16.39 2.98
CA ARG A 67 -15.95 -15.28 3.73
C ARG A 67 -16.45 -14.15 2.83
N GLY A 68 -16.33 -14.30 1.52
CA GLY A 68 -16.58 -13.25 0.55
C GLY A 68 -15.55 -12.11 0.61
N ARG A 69 -15.61 -11.21 -0.38
CA ARG A 69 -14.65 -10.10 -0.52
C ARG A 69 -14.67 -9.13 0.66
N LEU A 70 -15.86 -8.79 1.18
CA LEU A 70 -15.99 -7.89 2.33
C LEU A 70 -15.46 -8.52 3.63
N GLY A 71 -15.69 -9.83 3.82
CA GLY A 71 -15.14 -10.58 4.95
C GLY A 71 -13.61 -10.59 4.93
N TRP A 72 -13.04 -10.86 3.76
CA TRP A 72 -11.60 -10.75 3.51
C TRP A 72 -11.05 -9.34 3.83
N GLN A 73 -11.69 -8.27 3.32
CA GLN A 73 -11.25 -6.89 3.57
C GLN A 73 -11.18 -6.54 5.06
N ARG A 74 -12.16 -7.00 5.85
CA ARG A 74 -12.18 -6.81 7.31
C ARG A 74 -11.08 -7.61 7.99
N ALA A 75 -10.92 -8.88 7.63
CA ALA A 75 -9.92 -9.78 8.21
C ALA A 75 -8.49 -9.25 8.02
N VAL A 76 -8.17 -8.76 6.81
CA VAL A 76 -6.83 -8.24 6.47
C VAL A 76 -6.69 -6.74 6.73
N ARG A 77 -7.71 -6.07 7.28
CA ARG A 77 -7.73 -4.62 7.51
C ARG A 77 -7.39 -3.81 6.24
N TYR A 78 -7.87 -4.25 5.08
CA TYR A 78 -7.59 -3.63 3.77
C TYR A 78 -8.00 -2.14 3.73
N GLY A 79 -8.99 -1.74 4.53
CA GLY A 79 -9.41 -0.35 4.67
C GLY A 79 -8.29 0.63 5.05
N ARG A 80 -7.18 0.17 5.66
CA ARG A 80 -5.99 1.02 5.94
C ARG A 80 -5.37 1.64 4.69
N ARG A 81 -5.61 1.06 3.52
CA ARG A 81 -5.21 1.60 2.22
C ARG A 81 -5.65 3.06 2.02
N SER A 82 -6.85 3.42 2.47
CA SER A 82 -7.39 4.78 2.31
C SER A 82 -6.52 5.84 2.98
N LEU A 83 -5.73 5.49 4.00
CA LEU A 83 -4.77 6.40 4.63
C LEU A 83 -3.68 6.86 3.65
N GLY A 84 -3.22 5.96 2.77
CA GLY A 84 -2.25 6.31 1.72
C GLY A 84 -2.85 7.25 0.67
N GLU A 85 -4.10 7.01 0.29
CA GLU A 85 -4.84 7.89 -0.63
C GLU A 85 -5.06 9.28 -0.03
N VAL A 86 -5.44 9.35 1.25
CA VAL A 86 -5.58 10.60 2.00
C VAL A 86 -4.23 11.32 2.13
N ALA A 87 -3.13 10.59 2.36
CA ALA A 87 -1.80 11.20 2.40
C ALA A 87 -1.43 11.84 1.05
N MET A 88 -1.73 11.18 -0.07
CA MET A 88 -1.50 11.72 -1.41
C MET A 88 -2.45 12.89 -1.75
N LEU A 89 -3.70 12.83 -1.30
CA LEU A 89 -4.63 13.96 -1.41
C LEU A 89 -4.07 15.19 -0.70
N ARG A 90 -3.63 15.04 0.56
CA ARG A 90 -3.01 16.11 1.35
C ARG A 90 -1.75 16.64 0.69
N TYR A 91 -0.90 15.76 0.15
CA TYR A 91 0.28 16.17 -0.63
C TYR A 91 -0.12 17.11 -1.77
N LYS A 92 -1.10 16.70 -2.59
CA LYS A 92 -1.54 17.47 -3.76
C LYS A 92 -2.18 18.80 -3.38
N GLN A 93 -2.87 18.86 -2.24
CA GLN A 93 -3.55 20.07 -1.76
C GLN A 93 -2.58 21.06 -1.10
N LEU A 94 -1.62 20.58 -0.31
CA LEU A 94 -0.76 21.42 0.52
C LEU A 94 0.60 21.74 -0.14
N ILE A 95 1.18 20.77 -0.86
CA ILE A 95 2.49 20.92 -1.50
C ILE A 95 2.32 21.32 -2.97
N GLY A 96 1.47 20.59 -3.69
CA GLY A 96 1.17 20.88 -5.09
C GLY A 96 0.85 19.64 -5.92
N ARG A 97 0.19 19.83 -7.05
CA ARG A 97 -0.24 18.74 -7.95
C ARG A 97 0.85 18.26 -8.91
N GLY A 98 1.96 19.00 -9.02
CA GLY A 98 3.08 18.71 -9.91
C GLY A 98 4.42 18.89 -9.20
N LEU A 99 5.48 18.47 -9.87
CA LEU A 99 6.86 18.72 -9.46
C LEU A 99 7.43 19.84 -10.33
N HIS A 100 8.13 20.79 -9.71
CA HIS A 100 8.76 21.91 -10.41
C HIS A 100 10.14 21.56 -10.95
N ALA A 101 10.83 20.62 -10.32
CA ALA A 101 12.13 20.14 -10.75
C ALA A 101 12.06 19.47 -12.13
N ARG A 102 13.08 19.72 -12.96
CA ARG A 102 13.11 19.26 -14.36
C ARG A 102 13.83 17.94 -14.59
N THR A 103 14.61 17.45 -13.62
CA THR A 103 15.36 16.19 -13.75
C THR A 103 14.88 15.18 -12.73
N LEU A 104 14.88 13.89 -13.08
CA LEU A 104 14.42 12.84 -12.17
C LEU A 104 15.14 12.83 -10.81
N PRO A 105 16.47 13.03 -10.72
CA PRO A 105 17.14 13.13 -9.41
C PRO A 105 16.61 14.29 -8.56
N THR A 106 16.41 15.46 -9.15
CA THR A 106 15.93 16.65 -8.41
C THR A 106 14.44 16.52 -8.06
N GLN A 107 13.64 15.90 -8.93
CA GLN A 107 12.24 15.53 -8.65
C GLN A 107 12.11 14.56 -7.46
N LYS A 108 13.00 13.57 -7.33
CA LYS A 108 13.03 12.67 -6.17
C LYS A 108 13.31 13.41 -4.88
N VAL A 109 14.23 14.40 -4.91
CA VAL A 109 14.54 15.24 -3.75
C VAL A 109 13.35 16.12 -3.39
N GLU A 110 12.74 16.80 -4.38
CA GLU A 110 11.54 17.62 -4.19
C GLU A 110 10.41 16.82 -3.55
N ALA A 111 10.10 15.64 -4.09
CA ALA A 111 9.09 14.74 -3.54
C ALA A 111 9.40 14.29 -2.11
N ARG A 112 10.67 13.97 -1.82
CA ARG A 112 11.10 13.59 -0.46
C ARG A 112 10.92 14.73 0.53
N VAL A 113 11.28 15.96 0.15
CA VAL A 113 11.09 17.15 1.00
C VAL A 113 9.60 17.40 1.24
N GLY A 114 8.76 17.33 0.19
CA GLY A 114 7.30 17.46 0.34
C GLY A 114 6.70 16.43 1.31
N CYS A 115 7.13 15.17 1.21
CA CYS A 115 6.74 14.12 2.15
C CYS A 115 7.22 14.41 3.59
N GLN A 116 8.44 14.93 3.75
CA GLN A 116 8.98 15.29 5.06
C GLN A 116 8.16 16.41 5.72
N VAL A 117 7.77 17.44 4.95
CA VAL A 117 6.89 18.52 5.43
C VAL A 117 5.55 17.95 5.92
N LEU A 118 4.92 17.05 5.16
CA LEU A 118 3.66 16.42 5.58
C LEU A 118 3.81 15.55 6.84
N ASN A 119 4.94 14.86 6.99
CA ASN A 119 5.22 14.06 8.18
C ASN A 119 5.36 14.96 9.42
N ILE A 120 6.06 16.09 9.30
CA ILE A 120 6.18 17.09 10.37
C ILE A 120 4.79 17.62 10.74
N MET A 121 3.98 18.06 9.75
CA MET A 121 2.61 18.52 10.00
C MET A 121 1.75 17.48 10.70
N THR A 122 1.88 16.20 10.31
CA THR A 122 1.12 15.11 10.94
C THR A 122 1.57 14.85 12.38
N GLY A 123 2.88 14.99 12.66
CA GLY A 123 3.44 14.91 14.00
C GLY A 123 2.97 16.04 14.93
N LEU A 124 2.70 17.23 14.38
CA LEU A 124 2.12 18.38 15.09
C LEU A 124 0.62 18.23 15.39
N ARG A 125 0.03 17.08 15.11
CA ARG A 125 -1.39 16.73 15.16
C ARG A 125 -2.22 17.33 14.01
N MET A 126 -3.35 16.67 13.77
CA MET A 126 -4.30 17.06 12.74
C MET A 126 -5.27 18.13 13.27
N PRO A 127 -5.69 19.10 12.44
CA PRO A 127 -6.76 20.01 12.79
C PRO A 127 -8.05 19.25 13.13
N VAL A 128 -8.77 19.72 14.14
CA VAL A 128 -10.08 19.16 14.51
C VAL A 128 -11.15 19.77 13.60
N SER A 129 -11.58 19.02 12.59
CA SER A 129 -12.72 19.42 11.76
C SER A 129 -14.02 19.30 12.54
N ARG A 130 -14.83 20.36 12.57
CA ARG A 130 -16.18 20.34 13.13
C ARG A 130 -17.19 20.69 12.03
N LYS A 131 -18.32 19.97 12.01
CA LYS A 131 -19.45 20.33 11.16
C LYS A 131 -20.10 21.58 11.75
N VAL A 132 -20.20 22.64 10.96
CA VAL A 132 -21.04 23.79 11.31
C VAL A 132 -22.48 23.35 11.05
N VAL A 133 -23.32 23.42 12.08
CA VAL A 133 -24.75 23.10 12.03
C VAL A 133 -25.51 24.39 11.77
#